data_AF-A0A1M6A705-F1
#
_entry.id   AF-A0A1M6A705-F1
#
_cell.length_a   1.000
_cell.length_b   1.000
_cell.length_c   1.000
_cell.angle_alpha   90.00
_cell.angle_beta   90.00
_cell.angle_gamma   90.00
#
_symmetry.space_group_name_H-M   'P 1'
#
loop_
_entity.id
_entity.type
_entity.pdbx_description
1 polymer ?
#
loop_
_entity_poly.entity_id
_entity_poly.type
_entity_poly.pdbx_seq_one_letter_code
_entity_poly.pdbx_strand_id
1 'polypeptide(L)'
;MSLEYDLYETPDIQQTGEQQPLHPRVVIRGTIGQDEFLDRVHKFTGLSRSLLAGAMQSFQDELGDLLADGWIVEMGDIGYFSVSLQGPPVMKKKDVHAQSIKLKNINYRPSSQFKKEVHWKIEPQRGESFTRPHRGKRDADKCLEIINSHLEKYPCLTRADYCRLTGCDKKCALKELNGFINRGLLMRYGTGKQVVYGKVMKQE
;
A
#
# COMPACT_ATOMS: atom_id res chain seq x y z
N MET A 1 7.85 -23.81 2.85
CA MET A 1 8.01 -22.33 2.90
C MET A 1 6.62 -21.78 3.13
N SER A 2 6.40 -21.02 4.20
CA SER A 2 5.06 -20.54 4.54
C SER A 2 4.73 -19.18 3.95
N LEU A 3 3.45 -18.93 3.70
CA LEU A 3 2.91 -17.61 3.38
C LEU A 3 2.48 -16.94 4.69
N GLU A 4 3.09 -15.82 5.03
CA GLU A 4 2.73 -15.08 6.23
C GLU A 4 1.50 -14.20 5.97
N TYR A 5 0.59 -14.16 6.95
CA TYR A 5 -0.55 -13.25 6.95
C TYR A 5 -0.65 -12.51 8.28
N ASP A 6 -1.21 -11.29 8.24
CA ASP A 6 -1.65 -10.55 9.42
C ASP A 6 -3.15 -10.20 9.29
N LEU A 7 -3.82 -9.93 10.41
CA LEU A 7 -5.22 -9.54 10.44
C LEU A 7 -5.36 -8.02 10.55
N TYR A 8 -6.21 -7.49 9.69
CA TYR A 8 -6.55 -6.07 9.66
C TYR A 8 -8.02 -5.88 9.98
N GLU A 9 -8.33 -4.89 10.82
CA GLU A 9 -9.70 -4.43 11.03
C GLU A 9 -10.26 -3.86 9.73
N THR A 10 -11.49 -4.25 9.41
CA THR A 10 -12.25 -3.60 8.35
C THR A 10 -12.42 -2.12 8.71
N PRO A 11 -12.17 -1.19 7.77
CA PRO A 11 -12.48 0.21 8.01
C PRO A 11 -13.97 0.34 8.31
N ASP A 12 -14.32 0.88 9.47
CA ASP A 12 -15.71 1.19 9.81
C ASP A 12 -16.20 2.34 8.93
N ILE A 13 -16.91 2.01 7.85
CA ILE A 13 -17.48 2.98 6.92
C ILE A 13 -18.66 3.73 7.56
N GLN A 14 -19.34 3.10 8.52
CA GLN A 14 -20.57 3.62 9.13
C GLN A 14 -20.31 4.40 10.44
N GLN A 15 -19.07 4.39 10.95
CA GLN A 15 -18.65 5.07 12.18
C GLN A 15 -19.51 4.69 13.40
N THR A 16 -20.00 3.45 13.44
CA THR A 16 -20.86 2.94 14.52
C THR A 16 -20.08 2.72 15.81
N GLY A 17 -18.75 2.65 15.74
CA GLY A 17 -17.90 2.44 16.92
C GLY A 17 -17.88 1.00 17.42
N GLU A 18 -18.49 0.08 16.68
CA GLU A 18 -18.49 -1.35 16.96
C GLU A 18 -17.18 -2.02 16.53
N GLN A 19 -16.81 -3.12 17.19
CA GLN A 19 -15.67 -3.94 16.79
C GLN A 19 -15.88 -4.51 15.39
N GLN A 20 -15.02 -4.11 14.46
CA GLN A 20 -15.08 -4.55 13.08
C GLN A 20 -14.45 -5.94 12.90
N PRO A 21 -14.95 -6.76 11.97
CA PRO A 21 -14.36 -8.05 11.67
C PRO A 21 -12.91 -7.89 11.19
N LEU A 22 -12.10 -8.88 11.51
CA LEU A 22 -10.71 -8.95 11.10
C LEU A 22 -10.58 -9.74 9.78
N HIS A 23 -9.88 -9.17 8.79
CA HIS A 23 -9.59 -9.85 7.54
C HIS A 23 -8.10 -10.14 7.36
N PRO A 24 -7.72 -11.35 6.91
CA PRO A 24 -6.34 -11.69 6.63
C PRO A 24 -5.82 -10.91 5.42
N ARG A 25 -4.60 -10.40 5.55
CA ARG A 25 -3.82 -9.82 4.45
C ARG A 25 -2.45 -10.47 4.42
N VAL A 26 -1.97 -10.76 3.21
CA VAL A 26 -0.64 -11.33 2.98
C VAL A 26 0.42 -10.33 3.45
N VAL A 27 1.40 -10.81 4.21
CA VAL A 27 2.62 -10.08 4.52
C VAL A 27 3.57 -10.25 3.33
N ILE A 28 3.70 -9.21 2.51
CA ILE A 28 4.55 -9.21 1.33
C ILE A 28 6.02 -9.28 1.79
N ARG A 29 6.77 -10.30 1.38
CA ARG A 29 8.19 -10.48 1.74
C ARG A 29 9.15 -9.55 1.00
N GLY A 30 8.72 -9.03 -0.15
CA GLY A 30 9.53 -8.21 -1.05
C GLY A 30 9.13 -8.47 -2.49
N THR A 31 9.92 -7.90 -3.42
CA THR A 31 9.75 -8.08 -4.86
C THR A 31 10.97 -8.81 -5.40
N ILE A 32 10.75 -9.96 -6.04
CA ILE A 32 11.79 -10.67 -6.79
C ILE A 32 11.92 -9.98 -8.15
N GLY A 33 13.10 -9.42 -8.44
CA GLY A 33 13.40 -8.79 -9.72
C GLY A 33 13.60 -9.80 -10.85
N GLN A 34 13.66 -9.31 -12.10
CA GLN A 34 13.88 -10.17 -13.27
C GLN A 34 15.16 -11.00 -13.15
N ASP A 35 16.30 -10.37 -12.84
CA ASP A 35 17.58 -11.07 -12.76
C ASP A 35 17.56 -12.18 -11.69
N GLU A 36 16.99 -11.91 -10.52
CA GLU A 36 16.88 -12.91 -9.45
C GLU A 36 15.91 -14.04 -9.84
N PHE A 37 14.81 -13.72 -10.53
CA PHE A 37 13.89 -14.73 -11.05
C PHE A 37 14.58 -15.64 -12.07
N LEU A 38 15.26 -15.05 -13.06
CA LEU A 38 16.00 -15.80 -14.09
C LEU A 38 17.13 -16.63 -13.47
N ASP A 39 17.81 -16.13 -12.44
CA ASP A 39 18.82 -16.87 -11.68
C ASP A 39 18.25 -18.14 -11.03
N ARG A 40 17.04 -18.06 -10.46
CA ARG A 40 16.36 -19.22 -9.88
C ARG A 40 15.99 -20.25 -10.96
N VAL A 41 15.51 -19.78 -12.12
CA VAL A 41 15.18 -20.66 -13.26
C VAL A 41 16.44 -21.31 -13.82
N HIS A 42 17.52 -20.56 -14.00
CA HIS A 42 18.82 -21.09 -14.44
C HIS A 42 19.31 -22.21 -13.52
N LYS A 43 19.29 -21.98 -12.20
CA LYS A 43 19.73 -22.98 -11.20
C LYS A 43 18.91 -24.28 -11.26
N PHE A 44 17.63 -24.18 -11.57
CA PHE A 44 16.73 -25.33 -11.61
C PHE A 44 16.79 -26.09 -12.95
N THR A 45 16.94 -25.38 -14.07
CA THR A 45 16.85 -25.96 -15.43
C THR A 45 18.20 -26.21 -16.09
N GLY A 46 19.26 -25.55 -15.64
CA GLY A 46 20.58 -25.55 -16.29
C GLY A 46 20.68 -24.68 -17.55
N LEU A 47 19.58 -24.04 -17.99
CA LEU A 47 19.56 -23.18 -19.18
C LEU A 47 20.38 -21.90 -18.94
N SER A 48 21.16 -21.47 -19.94
CA SER A 48 21.99 -20.27 -19.79
C SER A 48 21.16 -19.00 -19.51
N ARG A 49 21.69 -18.11 -18.67
CA ARG A 49 21.03 -16.84 -18.32
C ARG A 49 20.74 -15.98 -19.54
N SER A 50 21.67 -15.92 -20.50
CA SER A 50 21.51 -15.15 -21.74
C SER A 50 20.34 -15.68 -22.58
N LEU A 51 20.21 -17.01 -22.69
CA LEU A 51 19.09 -17.62 -23.40
C LEU A 51 17.75 -17.34 -22.69
N LEU A 52 17.71 -17.48 -21.37
CA LEU A 52 16.48 -17.21 -20.59
C LEU A 52 16.06 -15.74 -20.68
N ALA A 53 17.02 -14.81 -20.58
CA ALA A 53 16.76 -13.38 -20.73
C ALA A 53 16.28 -13.04 -22.16
N GLY A 54 16.94 -13.60 -23.18
CA GLY A 54 16.54 -13.42 -24.58
C GLY A 54 15.13 -13.94 -24.84
N ALA A 55 14.81 -15.16 -24.39
CA ALA A 55 13.47 -15.74 -24.54
C ALA A 55 12.40 -14.93 -23.80
N MET A 56 12.68 -14.46 -22.57
CA MET A 56 11.77 -13.60 -21.81
C MET A 56 11.46 -12.31 -22.58
N GLN A 57 12.50 -11.66 -23.12
CA GLN A 57 12.33 -10.44 -23.92
C GLN A 57 11.50 -10.72 -25.17
N SER A 58 11.80 -11.78 -25.92
CA SER A 58 11.03 -12.17 -27.10
C SER A 58 9.56 -12.45 -26.79
N PHE A 59 9.24 -13.09 -25.65
CA PHE A 59 7.85 -13.28 -25.23
C PHE A 59 7.18 -11.96 -24.86
N GLN A 60 7.89 -11.02 -24.24
CA GLN A 60 7.33 -9.71 -23.88
C GLN A 60 7.02 -8.87 -25.13
N ASP A 61 7.92 -8.87 -26.11
CA ASP A 61 7.77 -8.14 -27.36
C ASP A 61 6.56 -8.70 -28.15
N GLU A 62 6.52 -10.01 -28.40
CA GLU A 62 5.43 -10.66 -29.13
C GLU A 62 4.08 -10.53 -28.39
N LEU A 63 4.07 -10.66 -27.06
CA LEU A 63 2.86 -10.45 -26.27
C LEU A 63 2.36 -9.00 -26.43
N GLY A 64 3.27 -8.03 -26.45
CA GLY A 64 2.93 -6.62 -26.68
C GLY A 64 2.25 -6.41 -28.02
N ASP A 65 2.82 -6.95 -29.09
CA ASP A 65 2.30 -6.82 -30.45
C ASP A 65 0.93 -7.51 -30.60
N LEU A 66 0.79 -8.75 -30.12
CA LEU A 66 -0.49 -9.47 -30.17
C LEU A 66 -1.60 -8.77 -29.38
N LEU A 67 -1.28 -8.20 -28.21
CA LEU A 67 -2.24 -7.43 -27.43
C LEU A 67 -2.62 -6.11 -28.10
N ALA A 68 -1.68 -5.46 -28.79
CA ALA A 68 -1.95 -4.26 -29.58
C ALA A 68 -2.90 -4.56 -30.76
N ASP A 69 -2.76 -5.74 -31.36
CA ASP A 69 -3.65 -6.26 -32.41
C ASP A 69 -5.01 -6.74 -31.88
N GLY A 70 -5.22 -6.71 -30.57
CA GLY A 70 -6.49 -7.07 -29.93
C GLY A 70 -6.69 -8.57 -29.71
N TRP A 71 -5.64 -9.37 -29.85
CA TRP A 71 -5.69 -10.80 -29.51
C TRP A 71 -5.78 -11.01 -27.99
N ILE A 72 -6.37 -12.15 -27.62
CA ILE A 72 -6.25 -12.70 -26.27
C ILE A 72 -5.17 -13.76 -26.33
N VAL A 73 -4.11 -13.58 -25.55
CA VAL A 73 -2.94 -14.47 -25.57
C VAL A 73 -3.01 -15.41 -24.38
N GLU A 74 -3.02 -16.71 -24.65
CA GLU A 74 -2.86 -17.77 -23.65
C GLU A 74 -1.39 -18.05 -23.40
N MET A 75 -0.95 -17.90 -22.14
CA MET A 75 0.43 -18.15 -21.72
C MET A 75 0.50 -19.47 -20.95
N GLY A 76 0.35 -20.57 -21.69
CA GLY A 76 0.31 -21.93 -21.14
C GLY A 76 -0.68 -22.05 -19.98
N ASP A 77 -0.31 -22.83 -18.96
CA ASP A 77 -1.17 -23.05 -17.81
C ASP A 77 -1.31 -21.82 -16.91
N ILE A 78 -0.49 -20.79 -17.07
CA ILE A 78 -0.49 -19.61 -16.18
C ILE A 78 -1.80 -18.83 -16.35
N GLY A 79 -2.23 -18.59 -17.59
CA GLY A 79 -3.52 -17.97 -17.87
C GLY A 79 -3.53 -17.12 -19.13
N TYR A 80 -4.44 -16.15 -19.17
CA TYR A 80 -4.73 -15.34 -20.36
C TYR A 80 -4.42 -13.86 -20.12
N PHE A 81 -3.88 -13.21 -21.15
CA PHE A 81 -3.70 -11.77 -21.23
C PHE A 81 -4.66 -11.19 -22.25
N SER A 82 -5.30 -10.07 -21.91
CA SER A 82 -6.18 -9.33 -22.82
C SER A 82 -6.16 -7.85 -22.56
N VAL A 83 -6.54 -7.04 -23.55
CA VAL A 83 -6.66 -5.59 -23.39
C VAL A 83 -8.09 -5.17 -23.11
N SER A 84 -8.24 -4.03 -22.44
CA SER A 84 -9.52 -3.35 -22.28
C SER A 84 -9.36 -1.89 -22.68
N LEU A 85 -10.38 -1.34 -23.35
CA LEU A 85 -10.39 0.03 -23.84
C LEU A 85 -11.29 0.91 -22.97
N GLN A 86 -10.99 2.20 -22.93
CA GLN A 86 -11.81 3.24 -22.30
C GLN A 86 -12.04 4.36 -23.30
N GLY A 87 -13.29 4.86 -23.35
CA GLY A 87 -13.68 5.99 -24.16
C GLY A 87 -14.77 6.81 -23.48
N PRO A 88 -15.10 8.00 -24.00
CA PRO A 88 -16.18 8.83 -23.47
C PRO A 88 -17.54 8.12 -23.62
N PRO A 89 -18.47 8.31 -22.67
CA PRO A 89 -19.82 7.80 -22.81
C PRO A 89 -20.53 8.57 -23.92
N VAL A 90 -21.00 7.84 -24.94
CA VAL A 90 -21.70 8.40 -26.09
C VAL A 90 -23.06 7.72 -26.29
N MET A 91 -24.03 8.48 -26.78
CA MET A 91 -25.37 7.95 -27.07
C MET A 91 -25.51 7.47 -28.52
N LYS A 92 -24.70 8.01 -29.44
CA LYS A 92 -24.68 7.61 -30.86
C LYS A 92 -23.27 7.16 -31.25
N LYS A 93 -23.17 6.07 -32.02
CA LYS A 93 -21.88 5.52 -32.47
C LYS A 93 -21.03 6.52 -33.28
N LYS A 94 -21.67 7.47 -33.97
CA LYS A 94 -21.02 8.50 -34.80
C LYS A 94 -20.25 9.54 -33.99
N ASP A 95 -20.55 9.66 -32.69
CA ASP A 95 -19.95 10.66 -31.80
C ASP A 95 -18.66 10.12 -31.15
N VAL A 96 -18.28 8.86 -31.43
CA VAL A 96 -17.01 8.26 -31.02
C VAL A 96 -15.98 8.43 -32.13
N HIS A 97 -14.87 9.06 -31.79
CA HIS A 97 -13.70 9.12 -32.65
C HIS A 97 -12.64 8.15 -32.13
N ALA A 98 -11.89 7.50 -33.02
CA ALA A 98 -10.80 6.59 -32.62
C ALA A 98 -9.80 7.27 -31.67
N GLN A 99 -9.56 8.57 -31.86
CA GLN A 99 -8.69 9.40 -31.02
C GLN A 99 -9.17 9.55 -29.56
N SER A 100 -10.46 9.34 -29.30
CA SER A 100 -11.02 9.40 -27.94
C SER A 100 -11.00 8.04 -27.23
N ILE A 101 -10.65 6.97 -27.92
CA ILE A 101 -10.48 5.63 -27.36
C ILE A 101 -9.03 5.46 -26.92
N LYS A 102 -8.83 4.99 -25.68
CA LYS A 102 -7.51 4.73 -25.11
C LYS A 102 -7.46 3.34 -24.49
N LEU A 103 -6.26 2.78 -24.40
CA LEU A 103 -6.02 1.59 -23.58
C LEU A 103 -6.37 1.92 -22.12
N LYS A 104 -7.31 1.16 -21.55
CA LYS A 104 -7.70 1.25 -20.13
C LYS A 104 -6.75 0.44 -19.27
N ASN A 105 -6.56 -0.82 -19.62
CA ASN A 105 -5.77 -1.77 -18.85
C ASN A 105 -5.39 -3.01 -19.68
N ILE A 106 -4.29 -3.64 -19.28
CA ILE A 106 -3.96 -5.02 -19.64
C ILE A 106 -4.45 -5.91 -18.50
N ASN A 107 -5.33 -6.85 -18.82
CA ASN A 107 -5.96 -7.74 -17.86
C ASN A 107 -5.24 -9.09 -17.89
N TYR A 108 -4.85 -9.58 -16.72
CA TYR A 108 -4.37 -10.94 -16.55
C TYR A 108 -5.45 -11.77 -15.86
N ARG A 109 -5.87 -12.85 -16.51
CA ARG A 109 -6.79 -13.85 -15.96
C ARG A 109 -6.03 -15.14 -15.70
N PRO A 110 -5.64 -15.43 -14.44
CA PRO A 110 -5.01 -16.70 -14.10
C PRO A 110 -5.97 -17.87 -14.36
N SER A 111 -5.42 -18.96 -14.91
CA SER A 111 -6.20 -20.18 -15.17
C SER A 111 -6.68 -20.81 -13.86
N SER A 112 -7.75 -21.61 -13.94
CA SER A 112 -8.26 -22.34 -12.77
C SER A 112 -7.26 -23.36 -12.25
N GLN A 113 -6.48 -23.98 -13.13
CA GLN A 113 -5.43 -24.93 -12.80
C GLN A 113 -4.29 -24.26 -12.05
N PHE A 114 -3.78 -23.14 -12.56
CA PHE A 114 -2.70 -22.39 -11.91
C PHE A 114 -3.09 -21.89 -10.52
N LYS A 115 -4.34 -21.40 -10.35
CA LYS A 115 -4.87 -21.04 -9.03
C LYS A 115 -4.84 -22.23 -8.06
N LYS A 116 -5.23 -23.43 -8.51
CA LYS A 116 -5.21 -24.64 -7.67
C LYS A 116 -3.77 -25.03 -7.30
N GLU A 117 -2.85 -25.00 -8.25
CA GLU A 117 -1.43 -25.31 -8.00
C GLU A 117 -0.80 -24.37 -6.98
N VAL A 118 -1.07 -23.07 -7.10
CA VAL A 118 -0.60 -22.07 -6.12
C VAL A 118 -1.26 -22.31 -4.77
N HIS A 119 -2.57 -22.58 -4.73
CA HIS A 119 -3.30 -22.88 -3.49
C HIS A 119 -2.68 -24.06 -2.73
N TRP A 120 -2.31 -25.15 -3.43
CA TRP A 120 -1.69 -26.31 -2.80
C TRP A 120 -0.28 -26.07 -2.28
N LYS A 121 0.43 -25.06 -2.82
CA LYS A 121 1.77 -24.67 -2.34
C LYS A 121 1.72 -23.70 -1.15
N ILE A 122 0.55 -23.12 -0.85
CA ILE A 122 0.40 -22.13 0.22
C ILE A 122 0.20 -22.85 1.56
N GLU A 123 1.08 -22.55 2.50
CA GLU A 123 0.95 -22.90 3.92
C GLU A 123 0.81 -21.61 4.73
N PRO A 124 -0.41 -21.16 5.08
CA PRO A 124 -0.61 -19.91 5.81
C PRO A 124 -0.05 -20.01 7.22
N GLN A 125 0.81 -19.07 7.59
CA GLN A 125 1.33 -18.92 8.94
C GLN A 125 1.10 -17.50 9.43
N ARG A 126 0.85 -17.36 10.73
CA ARG A 126 0.66 -16.05 11.31
C ARG A 126 2.01 -15.34 11.41
N GLY A 127 2.11 -14.14 10.85
CA GLY A 127 3.32 -13.31 10.92
C GLY A 127 2.96 -11.87 11.27
N GLU A 128 3.92 -11.14 11.85
CA GLU A 128 3.77 -9.70 12.08
C GLU A 128 4.21 -8.95 10.83
N SER A 129 3.33 -8.10 10.30
CA SER A 129 3.69 -7.25 9.16
C SER A 129 4.68 -6.18 9.61
N PHE A 130 5.91 -6.21 9.07
CA PHE A 130 6.92 -5.17 9.32
C PHE A 130 6.49 -3.77 8.83
N THR A 131 5.52 -3.69 7.92
CA THR A 131 4.92 -2.42 7.47
C THR A 131 3.81 -1.91 8.40
N ARG A 132 3.42 -2.68 9.42
CA ARG A 132 2.39 -2.27 10.37
C ARG A 132 2.98 -1.19 11.30
N PRO A 133 2.36 0.01 11.37
CA PRO A 133 2.64 0.92 12.47
C PRO A 133 2.27 0.21 13.76
N HIS A 134 3.20 0.13 14.71
CA HIS A 134 2.94 -0.47 16.01
C HIS A 134 1.87 0.35 16.73
N ARG A 135 0.59 -0.03 16.56
CA ARG A 135 -0.53 0.48 17.36
C ARG A 135 -0.51 -0.22 18.72
N GLY A 136 0.58 -0.05 19.46
CA GLY A 136 0.47 -0.16 20.91
C GLY A 136 -0.61 0.84 21.36
N LYS A 137 -1.41 0.48 22.37
CA LYS A 137 -2.31 1.45 23.04
C LYS A 137 -1.45 2.61 23.49
N ARG A 138 -1.45 3.70 22.73
CA ARG A 138 -0.71 4.90 23.10
C ARG A 138 -1.46 5.56 24.24
N ASP A 139 -0.77 5.61 25.37
CA ASP A 139 -1.26 6.22 26.58
C ASP A 139 -1.19 7.75 26.41
N ALA A 140 -2.36 8.39 26.44
CA ALA A 140 -2.47 9.82 26.27
C ALA A 140 -1.71 10.58 27.37
N ASP A 141 -1.60 9.98 28.55
CA ASP A 141 -0.96 10.61 29.71
C ASP A 141 0.57 10.62 29.53
N LYS A 142 1.15 9.50 29.05
CA LYS A 142 2.57 9.46 28.68
C LYS A 142 2.92 10.43 27.56
N CYS A 143 2.01 10.61 26.59
CA CYS A 143 2.21 11.58 25.52
C CYS A 143 2.21 13.02 26.06
N LEU A 144 1.35 13.33 27.03
CA LEU A 144 1.33 14.63 27.71
C LEU A 144 2.60 14.86 28.55
N GLU A 145 3.11 13.86 29.25
CA GLU A 145 4.38 13.95 29.98
C GLU A 145 5.54 14.31 29.04
N ILE A 146 5.63 13.66 27.88
CA ILE A 146 6.65 13.94 26.87
C ILE A 146 6.53 15.39 26.35
N ILE A 147 5.31 15.85 26.06
CA ILE A 147 5.06 17.22 25.62
C ILE A 147 5.47 18.23 26.70
N ASN A 148 5.06 17.99 27.95
CA ASN A 148 5.35 18.88 29.07
C ASN A 148 6.85 18.98 29.35
N SER A 149 7.56 17.85 29.35
CA SER A 149 9.02 17.84 29.54
C SER A 149 9.76 18.56 28.40
N HIS A 150 9.25 18.48 27.17
CA HIS A 150 9.80 19.25 26.05
C HIS A 150 9.53 20.75 26.19
N LEU A 151 8.31 21.13 26.58
CA LEU A 151 7.89 22.52 26.76
C LEU A 151 8.53 23.19 27.99
N GLU A 152 9.10 22.44 28.92
CA GLU A 152 9.95 22.96 29.99
C GLU A 152 11.33 23.39 29.49
N LYS A 153 11.86 22.69 28.48
CA LYS A 153 13.19 22.96 27.91
C LYS A 153 13.14 23.91 26.72
N TYR A 154 12.05 23.91 25.97
CA TYR A 154 11.88 24.68 24.74
C TYR A 154 10.53 25.41 24.74
N PRO A 155 10.46 26.66 24.27
CA PRO A 155 9.25 27.48 24.36
C PRO A 155 8.08 26.99 23.49
N CYS A 156 8.36 26.17 22.47
CA CYS A 156 7.34 25.63 21.58
C CYS A 156 7.73 24.24 21.04
N LEU A 157 6.72 23.49 20.61
CA LEU A 157 6.83 22.15 20.05
C LEU A 157 6.31 22.17 18.61
N THR A 158 7.06 21.65 17.65
CA THR A 158 6.52 21.42 16.29
C THR A 158 5.88 20.04 16.18
N ARG A 159 5.02 19.83 15.17
CA ARG A 159 4.53 18.48 14.83
C ARG A 159 5.68 17.51 14.57
N ALA A 160 6.76 17.96 13.93
CA ALA A 160 7.91 17.11 13.61
C ALA A 160 8.65 16.68 14.88
N ASP A 161 8.82 17.59 15.83
CA ASP A 161 9.38 17.28 17.14
C ASP A 161 8.51 16.29 17.90
N TYR A 162 7.18 16.49 17.89
CA TYR A 162 6.25 15.55 18.49
C TYR A 162 6.37 14.14 17.88
N CYS A 163 6.39 14.04 16.54
CA CYS A 163 6.61 12.77 15.84
C CYS A 163 7.91 12.10 16.26
N ARG A 164 9.01 12.87 16.38
CA ARG A 164 10.32 12.36 16.78
C ARG A 164 10.33 11.87 18.23
N LEU A 165 9.68 12.58 19.14
CA LEU A 165 9.65 12.25 20.57
C LEU A 165 8.72 11.07 20.89
N THR A 166 7.64 10.89 20.14
CA THR A 166 6.62 9.86 20.41
C THR A 166 6.65 8.68 19.43
N GLY A 167 7.50 8.73 18.39
CA GLY A 167 7.61 7.69 17.36
C GLY A 167 6.36 7.55 16.47
N CYS A 168 5.51 8.59 16.43
CA CYS A 168 4.23 8.52 15.75
C CYS A 168 4.26 8.99 14.29
N ASP A 169 3.39 8.40 13.46
CA ASP A 169 3.19 8.87 12.10
C ASP A 169 2.51 10.25 12.06
N LYS A 170 2.63 10.93 10.91
CA LYS A 170 2.10 12.29 10.71
C LYS A 170 0.60 12.43 10.99
N LYS A 171 -0.22 11.44 10.61
CA LYS A 171 -1.68 11.52 10.77
C LYS A 171 -2.05 11.35 12.23
N CYS A 172 -1.39 10.41 12.91
CA CYS A 172 -1.62 10.17 14.33
C CYS A 172 -1.17 11.36 15.19
N ALA A 173 0.00 11.94 14.89
CA ALA A 173 0.48 13.17 15.53
C ALA A 173 -0.54 14.31 15.49
N LEU A 174 -1.12 14.56 14.32
CA LEU A 174 -2.12 15.61 14.14
C LEU A 174 -3.39 15.32 14.92
N LYS A 175 -3.84 14.06 14.95
CA LYS A 175 -5.04 13.66 15.71
C LYS A 175 -4.85 13.89 17.21
N GLU A 176 -3.70 13.51 17.76
CA GLU A 176 -3.39 13.68 19.18
C GLU A 176 -3.19 15.14 19.57
N LEU A 177 -2.39 15.90 18.81
CA LEU A 177 -2.18 17.33 19.07
C LEU A 177 -3.49 18.13 18.99
N ASN A 178 -4.36 17.83 18.02
CA ASN A 178 -5.70 18.43 17.96
C ASN A 178 -6.58 17.99 19.13
N GLY A 179 -6.46 16.74 19.59
CA GLY A 179 -7.12 16.25 20.79
C GLY A 179 -6.71 17.02 22.04
N PHE A 180 -5.42 17.33 22.21
CA PHE A 180 -4.91 18.14 23.32
C PHE A 180 -5.35 19.59 23.24
N ILE A 181 -5.44 20.17 22.03
CA ILE A 181 -6.02 21.51 21.81
C ILE A 181 -7.49 21.54 22.23
N ASN A 182 -8.28 20.55 21.79
CA ASN A 182 -9.70 20.47 22.14
C ASN A 182 -9.93 20.30 23.65
N ARG A 183 -8.98 19.69 24.37
CA ARG A 183 -8.99 19.57 25.83
C ARG A 183 -8.45 20.80 26.57
N GLY A 184 -8.02 21.84 25.84
CA GLY A 184 -7.45 23.06 26.44
C GLY A 184 -6.08 22.85 27.10
N LEU A 185 -5.34 21.81 26.69
CA LEU A 185 -4.00 21.50 27.23
C LEU A 185 -2.87 22.14 26.42
N LEU A 186 -3.12 22.44 25.14
CA LEU A 186 -2.18 23.08 24.23
C LEU A 186 -2.84 24.19 23.44
N MET A 187 -2.07 25.22 23.11
CA MET A 187 -2.44 26.23 22.12
C MET A 187 -1.68 26.01 20.82
N ARG A 188 -2.36 26.33 19.71
CA ARG A 188 -1.79 26.29 18.36
C ARG A 188 -1.46 27.70 17.90
N TYR A 189 -0.24 27.90 17.43
CA TYR A 189 0.22 29.14 16.81
C TYR A 189 0.68 28.88 15.37
N GLY A 190 0.51 29.89 14.52
CA GLY A 190 0.96 29.85 13.12
C GLY A 190 0.05 29.07 12.17
N THR A 191 0.41 29.08 10.89
CA THR A 191 -0.36 28.48 9.79
C THR A 191 0.53 27.62 8.88
N GLY A 192 -0.09 26.66 8.20
CA GLY A 192 0.61 25.79 7.24
C GLY A 192 1.80 25.03 7.82
N LYS A 193 3.00 25.28 7.27
CA LYS A 193 4.26 24.63 7.68
C LYS A 193 4.89 25.25 8.94
N GLN A 194 4.43 26.43 9.36
CA GLN A 194 4.96 27.17 10.51
C GLN A 194 4.13 26.94 11.78
N VAL A 195 3.31 25.89 11.81
CA VAL A 195 2.48 25.59 12.97
C VAL A 195 3.35 25.08 14.12
N VAL A 196 3.24 25.75 15.27
CA VAL A 196 3.87 25.38 16.53
C VAL A 196 2.81 25.26 17.63
N TYR A 197 3.08 24.41 18.61
CA TYR A 197 2.21 24.12 19.74
C TYR A 197 2.91 24.59 21.02
N GLY A 198 2.17 25.24 21.93
CA GLY A 198 2.71 25.76 23.18
C GLY A 198 1.76 25.55 24.35
N LYS A 199 2.23 25.81 25.58
CA LYS A 199 1.38 25.76 26.79
C LYS A 199 0.29 26.82 26.70
N VAL A 200 -0.89 26.50 27.26
CA VAL A 200 -1.95 27.50 27.41
C VAL A 200 -1.52 28.50 28.48
N MET A 201 -1.34 29.76 28.11
CA MET A 201 -1.19 30.86 29.06
C MET A 201 -2.55 31.10 29.73
N LYS A 202 -2.65 30.85 31.03
CA LYS A 202 -3.80 31.30 31.82
C LYS A 202 -3.74 32.83 31.86
N GLN A 203 -4.77 33.49 31.34
CA GLN A 203 -5.02 34.89 31.66
C GLN A 203 -5.57 34.92 33.09
N GLU A 204 -4.81 35.53 34.01
CA GLU A 204 -5.34 36.05 35.29
C GLU A 204 -6.17 37.31 35.03
#